data_AF-A0A6M0P8T5-F1
#
_entry.id   AF-A0A6M0P8T5-F1
#
_cell.length_a   1.000
_cell.length_b   1.000
_cell.length_c   1.000
_cell.angle_alpha   90.00
_cell.angle_beta   90.00
_cell.angle_gamma   90.00
#
_symmetry.space_group_name_H-M   'P 1'
#
loop_
_entity.id
_entity.type
_entity.pdbx_description
1 polymer ?
#
loop_
_entity_poly.entity_id
_entity_poly.type
_entity_poly.pdbx_seq_one_letter_code
_entity_poly.pdbx_strand_id
1 'polypeptide(L)'
;MEIRHLFELENDATFQQLNQQVNSFNTLKILKLENHEIRHSNILAWLLNPKENHSLHDYFLRKMIEHLILIEENSNNPKYETVSGILNHSLMDSHVYREVKTDQNRFTYCESAT
;
A
#
# COMPACT_ATOMS: atom_id res chain seq x y z
N MET A 1 -24.25 20.89 -19.27
CA MET A 1 -23.84 19.48 -19.44
C MET A 1 -25.08 18.72 -19.86
N GLU A 2 -25.19 18.35 -21.13
CA GLU A 2 -26.38 17.71 -21.68
C GLU A 2 -26.56 16.30 -21.09
N ILE A 3 -27.77 15.96 -20.63
CA ILE A 3 -28.14 14.64 -20.05
C ILE A 3 -27.72 13.46 -20.94
N ARG A 4 -27.68 13.67 -22.26
CA ARG A 4 -27.22 12.67 -23.23
C ARG A 4 -25.81 12.16 -22.94
N HIS A 5 -24.88 13.04 -22.57
CA HIS A 5 -23.50 12.65 -22.27
C HIS A 5 -23.37 11.81 -20.99
N LEU A 6 -24.29 11.99 -20.03
CA LEU A 6 -24.35 11.13 -18.84
C LEU A 6 -24.77 9.70 -19.22
N PHE A 7 -25.79 9.57 -20.07
CA PHE A 7 -26.22 8.25 -20.56
C PHE A 7 -25.14 7.58 -21.42
N GLU A 8 -24.43 8.34 -22.25
CA GLU A 8 -23.30 7.81 -23.03
C GLU A 8 -22.20 7.29 -22.11
N LEU A 9 -21.84 8.03 -21.06
CA LEU A 9 -20.83 7.61 -20.09
C LEU A 9 -21.29 6.39 -19.26
N GLU A 10 -22.53 6.37 -18.78
CA GLU A 10 -23.05 5.29 -17.94
C GLU A 10 -23.15 3.96 -18.70
N ASN A 11 -23.35 4.01 -20.02
CA ASN A 11 -23.39 2.83 -20.89
C ASN A 11 -22.01 2.47 -21.48
N ASP A 12 -20.98 3.26 -21.24
CA ASP A 12 -19.62 2.92 -21.67
C ASP A 12 -19.10 1.72 -20.86
N ALA A 13 -18.61 0.70 -21.56
CA ALA A 13 -18.16 -0.54 -20.94
C ALA A 13 -16.95 -0.32 -20.01
N THR A 14 -16.05 0.61 -20.36
CA THR A 14 -14.88 0.96 -19.55
C THR A 14 -15.32 1.65 -18.27
N PHE A 15 -16.27 2.58 -18.36
CA PHE A 15 -16.86 3.24 -17.20
C PHE A 15 -17.56 2.25 -16.29
N GLN A 16 -18.35 1.32 -16.82
CA GLN A 16 -19.03 0.31 -16.01
C GLN A 16 -18.04 -0.60 -15.26
N GLN A 17 -16.97 -1.05 -15.94
CA GLN A 17 -15.91 -1.85 -15.31
C GLN A 17 -15.20 -1.08 -14.21
N LEU A 18 -14.81 0.17 -14.48
CA LEU A 18 -14.18 1.03 -13.48
C LEU A 18 -15.11 1.28 -12.30
N ASN A 19 -16.38 1.59 -12.56
CA ASN A 19 -17.37 1.85 -11.53
C ASN A 19 -17.61 0.62 -10.65
N GLN A 20 -17.59 -0.58 -11.22
CA GLN A 20 -17.65 -1.84 -10.46
C GLN A 20 -16.39 -2.04 -9.59
N GLN A 21 -15.20 -1.76 -10.11
CA GLN A 21 -13.95 -1.86 -9.35
C GLN A 21 -13.88 -0.85 -8.19
N VAL A 22 -14.25 0.41 -8.44
CA VAL A 22 -14.24 1.50 -7.44
C VAL A 22 -15.31 1.31 -6.37
N ASN A 23 -16.44 0.68 -6.71
CA ASN A 23 -17.50 0.35 -5.75
C ASN A 23 -17.42 -1.09 -5.21
N SER A 24 -16.32 -1.79 -5.48
CA SER A 24 -16.06 -3.08 -4.85
C SER A 24 -15.94 -2.92 -3.33
N PHE A 25 -16.06 -4.05 -2.62
CA PHE A 25 -15.92 -4.08 -1.16
C PHE A 25 -14.56 -3.48 -0.74
N ASN A 26 -14.60 -2.47 0.11
CA ASN A 26 -13.42 -1.82 0.66
C ASN A 26 -13.67 -1.49 2.14
N THR A 27 -12.93 -2.15 3.03
CA THR A 27 -13.06 -1.96 4.49
C THR A 27 -12.79 -0.52 4.91
N LEU A 28 -11.85 0.18 4.27
CA LEU A 28 -11.56 1.59 4.58
C LEU A 28 -12.76 2.47 4.24
N LYS A 29 -13.41 2.25 3.10
CA LYS A 29 -14.62 2.98 2.70
C LYS A 29 -15.80 2.69 3.64
N ILE A 30 -15.97 1.44 4.06
CA ILE A 30 -17.02 1.03 5.00
C ILE A 30 -16.83 1.73 6.37
N LEU A 31 -15.59 1.86 6.80
CA LEU A 31 -15.22 2.55 8.05
C LEU A 31 -15.12 4.08 7.90
N LYS A 32 -15.44 4.64 6.73
CA LYS A 32 -15.31 6.08 6.40
C LYS A 32 -13.87 6.61 6.57
N LEU A 33 -12.88 5.80 6.22
CA LEU A 33 -11.45 6.10 6.33
C LEU A 33 -10.83 6.58 5.01
N GLU A 34 -11.57 6.61 3.91
CA GLU A 34 -11.06 6.84 2.55
C GLU A 34 -10.28 8.15 2.34
N ASN A 35 -10.49 9.17 3.18
CA ASN A 35 -9.82 10.47 3.09
C ASN A 35 -8.87 10.72 4.28
N HIS A 36 -8.42 9.68 4.98
CA HIS A 36 -7.59 9.79 6.18
C HIS A 36 -6.18 9.24 5.98
N GLU A 37 -5.34 9.98 5.25
CA GLU A 37 -3.99 9.52 4.85
C GLU A 37 -3.07 9.18 6.02
N ILE A 38 -3.16 9.89 7.14
CA ILE A 38 -2.39 9.57 8.35
C ILE A 38 -2.78 8.18 8.88
N ARG A 39 -4.06 7.82 8.82
CA ARG A 39 -4.55 6.50 9.25
C ARG A 39 -4.14 5.41 8.27
N HIS A 40 -4.16 5.69 6.97
CA HIS A 40 -3.62 4.76 5.96
C HIS A 40 -2.15 4.44 6.22
N SER A 41 -1.36 5.48 6.48
CA SER A 41 0.06 5.34 6.82
C SER A 41 0.27 4.52 8.10
N ASN A 42 -0.57 4.71 9.14
CA ASN A 42 -0.52 3.89 10.35
C ASN A 42 -0.83 2.41 10.06
N ILE A 43 -1.87 2.12 9.26
CA ILE A 43 -2.22 0.74 8.89
C ILE A 43 -1.06 0.07 8.14
N LEU A 44 -0.43 0.78 7.20
CA LEU A 44 0.71 0.25 6.47
C LEU A 44 1.90 0.00 7.39
N ALA A 45 2.23 0.93 8.30
CA ALA A 45 3.30 0.71 9.26
C ALA A 45 3.03 -0.50 10.18
N TRP A 46 1.78 -0.65 10.63
CA TRP A 46 1.35 -1.79 11.44
C TRP A 46 1.49 -3.11 10.67
N LEU A 47 1.01 -3.20 9.43
CA LEU A 47 1.11 -4.40 8.60
C LEU A 47 2.55 -4.75 8.18
N LEU A 48 3.40 -3.75 7.98
CA LEU A 48 4.78 -3.95 7.55
C LEU A 48 5.72 -4.32 8.72
N ASN A 49 5.30 -4.10 9.97
CA ASN A 49 6.14 -4.34 11.14
C ASN A 49 5.93 -5.78 11.66
N PRO A 50 6.91 -6.69 11.51
CA PRO A 50 6.78 -8.09 11.89
C PRO A 50 6.57 -8.35 13.38
N LYS A 51 6.82 -7.34 14.23
CA LYS A 51 6.68 -7.41 15.69
C LYS A 51 5.30 -6.93 16.17
N GLU A 52 4.43 -6.47 15.28
CA GLU A 52 3.09 -6.00 15.61
C GLU A 52 2.07 -7.14 15.80
N ASN A 53 0.94 -6.81 16.42
CA ASN A 53 -0.08 -7.77 16.84
C ASN A 53 -1.06 -8.24 15.74
N HIS A 54 -0.66 -8.19 14.46
CA HIS A 54 -1.46 -8.71 13.34
C HIS A 54 -1.30 -10.22 13.08
N SER A 55 -0.47 -10.91 13.87
CA SER A 55 -0.23 -12.37 13.81
C SER A 55 0.33 -12.93 12.49
N LEU A 56 0.69 -12.07 11.55
CA LEU A 56 1.32 -12.47 10.28
C LEU A 56 2.85 -12.53 10.36
N HIS A 57 3.46 -12.09 11.46
CA HIS A 57 4.92 -12.01 11.60
C HIS A 57 5.52 -11.27 10.39
N ASP A 58 6.62 -11.74 9.81
CA ASP A 58 7.24 -11.14 8.62
C ASP A 58 6.57 -11.47 7.28
N TYR A 59 5.46 -12.22 7.29
CA TYR A 59 4.81 -12.69 6.06
C TYR A 59 4.34 -11.54 5.16
N PHE A 60 3.69 -10.53 5.73
CA PHE A 60 3.16 -9.41 4.94
C PHE A 60 4.29 -8.62 4.28
N LEU A 61 5.31 -8.25 5.04
CA LEU A 61 6.51 -7.56 4.54
C LEU A 61 7.19 -8.37 3.43
N ARG A 62 7.38 -9.68 3.64
CA ARG A 62 7.96 -10.58 2.64
C ARG A 62 7.14 -10.61 1.36
N LYS A 63 5.82 -10.77 1.44
CA LYS A 63 4.93 -10.81 0.26
C LYS A 63 4.88 -9.49 -0.50
N MET A 64 4.95 -8.37 0.22
CA MET A 64 5.07 -7.05 -0.40
C MET A 64 6.36 -6.95 -1.21
N ILE A 65 7.50 -7.33 -0.63
CA ILE A 65 8.81 -7.28 -1.32
C ILE A 65 8.83 -8.25 -2.51
N GLU A 66 8.36 -9.49 -2.35
CA GLU A 66 8.22 -10.46 -3.45
C GLU A 66 7.39 -9.89 -4.60
N HIS A 67 6.22 -9.31 -4.29
CA HIS A 67 5.36 -8.70 -5.30
C HIS A 67 6.09 -7.58 -6.05
N LEU A 68 6.74 -6.66 -5.33
CA LEU A 68 7.48 -5.55 -5.92
C LEU A 68 8.64 -5.99 -6.82
N ILE A 69 9.24 -7.16 -6.58
CA ILE A 69 10.29 -7.70 -7.44
C ILE A 69 9.69 -8.31 -8.71
N LEU A 70 8.51 -8.92 -8.61
CA LEU A 70 7.87 -9.68 -9.70
C LEU A 70 7.04 -8.82 -10.66
N ILE A 71 6.75 -7.56 -10.33
CA ILE A 71 6.06 -6.65 -11.27
C ILE A 71 6.92 -6.39 -12.50
N GLU A 72 6.29 -6.28 -13.66
CA GLU A 72 6.95 -6.19 -14.97
C GLU A 72 7.84 -4.93 -15.06
N GLU A 73 7.42 -3.83 -14.42
CA GLU A 73 8.16 -2.58 -14.35
C GLU A 73 9.53 -2.74 -13.69
N ASN A 74 9.71 -3.74 -12.83
CA ASN A 74 10.96 -4.03 -12.12
C ASN A 74 11.75 -5.21 -12.69
N SER A 75 11.29 -5.83 -13.79
CA SER A 75 11.90 -7.02 -14.40
C SER A 75 13.40 -6.87 -14.73
N ASN A 76 13.83 -5.68 -15.12
CA ASN A 76 15.22 -5.37 -15.49
C ASN A 76 16.04 -4.75 -14.34
N ASN A 77 15.54 -4.76 -13.11
CA ASN A 77 16.22 -4.14 -11.97
C ASN A 77 17.42 -5.01 -11.52
N PRO A 78 18.67 -4.52 -11.61
CA PRO A 78 19.87 -5.30 -11.27
C PRO A 78 19.93 -5.66 -9.78
N LYS A 79 19.07 -5.08 -8.93
CA LYS A 79 19.00 -5.39 -7.50
C LYS A 79 18.28 -6.70 -7.19
N TYR A 80 17.70 -7.40 -8.18
CA TYR A 80 16.97 -8.66 -7.98
C TYR A 80 17.75 -9.65 -7.10
N GLU A 81 19.01 -9.93 -7.44
CA GLU A 81 19.82 -10.91 -6.70
C GLU A 81 20.04 -10.49 -5.24
N THR A 82 20.27 -9.20 -5.01
CA THR A 82 20.44 -8.65 -3.65
C THR A 82 19.16 -8.78 -2.83
N VAL A 83 18.02 -8.39 -3.39
CA VAL A 83 16.74 -8.45 -2.68
C VAL A 83 16.29 -9.90 -2.48
N SER A 84 16.51 -10.78 -3.47
CA SER A 84 16.29 -12.22 -3.32
C SER A 84 17.15 -12.81 -2.19
N GLY A 85 18.40 -12.37 -2.05
CA GLY A 85 19.26 -12.74 -0.92
C GLY A 85 18.66 -12.33 0.42
N ILE A 86 18.16 -11.10 0.53
CA ILE A 86 17.47 -10.60 1.74
C ILE A 86 16.24 -11.47 2.06
N LEU A 87 15.44 -11.81 1.05
CA LEU A 87 14.25 -12.65 1.23
C LEU A 87 14.58 -14.10 1.65
N ASN A 88 15.81 -14.59 1.46
CA ASN A 88 16.19 -15.90 1.98
C ASN A 88 16.39 -15.92 3.51
N HIS A 89 16.38 -14.76 4.16
CA HIS A 89 16.49 -14.63 5.61
C HIS A 89 15.13 -14.33 6.27
N SER A 90 15.08 -14.54 7.59
CA SER A 90 13.97 -14.03 8.40
C SER A 90 14.02 -12.51 8.43
N LEU A 91 12.87 -11.86 8.27
CA LEU A 91 12.76 -10.41 8.36
C LEU A 91 12.19 -9.97 9.71
N MET A 92 12.14 -10.85 10.72
CA MET A 92 11.57 -10.54 12.06
C MET A 92 12.25 -9.38 12.78
N ASP A 93 13.54 -9.14 12.51
CA ASP A 93 14.30 -8.04 13.10
C ASP A 93 14.22 -6.73 12.30
N SER A 94 13.35 -6.68 11.29
CA SER A 94 13.11 -5.46 10.51
C SER A 94 12.43 -4.38 11.35
N HIS A 95 12.79 -3.13 11.09
CA HIS A 95 12.20 -1.96 11.73
C HIS A 95 11.52 -1.08 10.68
N VAL A 96 10.32 -0.58 10.99
CA VAL A 96 9.52 0.22 10.06
C VAL A 96 9.52 1.68 10.51
N TYR A 97 10.10 2.52 9.66
CA TYR A 97 10.14 3.95 9.85
C TYR A 97 9.18 4.66 8.92
N ARG A 98 8.50 5.67 9.44
CA ARG A 98 7.64 6.54 8.64
C ARG A 98 8.22 7.94 8.55
N GLU A 99 8.00 8.55 7.40
CA GLU A 99 8.33 9.94 7.18
C GLU A 99 7.34 10.84 7.94
N VAL A 100 7.90 11.75 8.75
CA VAL A 100 7.15 12.72 9.53
C VAL A 100 7.63 14.11 9.17
N LYS A 101 6.67 15.00 8.89
CA LYS A 101 6.96 16.41 8.62
C LYS A 101 7.21 17.14 9.94
N THR A 102 8.35 17.82 10.02
CA THR A 102 8.73 18.67 11.14
C THR A 102 8.18 20.08 10.98
N ASP A 103 8.13 20.82 12.09
CA ASP A 103 7.74 22.24 12.13
C ASP A 103 8.62 23.14 11.24
N GLN A 104 9.84 22.70 10.94
CA GLN A 104 10.78 23.41 10.06
C GLN A 104 10.60 23.06 8.57
N ASN A 105 9.48 22.44 8.19
CA ASN A 105 9.22 21.97 6.83
C ASN A 105 10.29 21.00 6.29
N ARG A 106 10.95 20.25 7.20
CA ARG A 106 11.87 19.15 6.90
C ARG A 106 11.19 17.81 7.19
N PHE A 107 11.66 16.74 6.56
CA PHE A 107 11.18 15.39 6.84
C PHE A 107 12.19 14.61 7.69
N THR A 108 11.68 13.84 8.65
CA THR A 108 12.47 12.93 9.50
C THR A 108 11.83 11.55 9.56
N TYR A 109 12.62 10.54 9.91
CA TYR A 109 12.14 9.18 10.08
C TYR A 109 11.92 8.88 11.56
N CYS A 110 10.68 8.53 11.92
CA CYS A 110 10.36 8.06 13.26
C CYS A 110 9.94 6.60 13.19
N GLU A 111 10.41 5.81 14.16
CA GLU A 111 9.86 4.48 14.37
C GLU A 111 8.38 4.64 14.73
N SER A 112 7.54 3.83 14.09
CA SER A 112 6.09 3.99 14.20
C SER A 112 5.65 3.66 15.62
N ALA A 113 5.58 4.67 16.49
CA ALA A 113 4.91 4.55 17.77
C ALA A 113 3.43 4.28 17.50
N THR A 114 2.92 3.23 18.13
CA THR A 114 1.53 2.78 18.10
C THR A 114 0.57 3.87 18.55
#